data_AF-A0A1V3VXH6-F1
#
_entry.id   AF-A0A1V3VXH6-F1
#
_cell.length_a   1.000
_cell.length_b   1.000
_cell.length_c   1.000
_cell.angle_alpha   90.00
_cell.angle_beta   90.00
_cell.angle_gamma   90.00
#
_symmetry.space_group_name_H-M   'P 1'
#
loop_
_entity.id
_entity.type
_entity.pdbx_description
1 polymer ?
#
loop_
_entity_poly.entity_id
_entity_poly.type
_entity_poly.pdbx_seq_one_letter_code
_entity_poly.pdbx_strand_id
1 'polypeptide(L)'
;MKKCLTLLIATVLSGISLTAYAAQPMSNLDSGQLRPAGTVSATGASNLSDLEYKLAEKAREQGAKGYVINSAGGNDQMFGTATIYK
;
A
#
# COMPACT_ATOMS: atom_id res chain seq x y z
N MET A 1 -11.29 -33.19 -47.04
CA MET A 1 -12.29 -32.49 -46.21
C MET A 1 -12.34 -33.14 -44.83
N LYS A 2 -12.51 -32.30 -43.79
CA LYS A 2 -12.94 -32.58 -42.41
C LYS A 2 -11.88 -33.01 -41.37
N LYS A 3 -11.46 -31.98 -40.63
CA LYS A 3 -10.85 -31.99 -39.30
C LYS A 3 -11.84 -32.62 -38.29
N CYS A 4 -11.39 -33.60 -37.49
CA CYS A 4 -12.04 -34.01 -36.25
C CYS A 4 -10.96 -34.01 -35.17
N LEU A 5 -10.67 -32.86 -34.56
CA LEU A 5 -11.43 -32.29 -33.44
C LEU A 5 -11.30 -33.19 -32.19
N THR A 6 -10.22 -32.93 -31.45
CA THR A 6 -10.23 -32.62 -30.01
C THR A 6 -10.92 -33.63 -29.09
N LEU A 7 -10.13 -34.49 -28.43
CA LEU A 7 -10.56 -35.21 -27.22
C LEU A 7 -9.73 -34.76 -26.01
N LEU A 8 -10.31 -33.79 -25.29
CA LEU A 8 -10.36 -33.71 -23.83
C LEU A 8 -9.02 -33.73 -23.06
N ILE A 9 -8.38 -32.56 -22.99
CA ILE A 9 -7.37 -32.27 -21.96
C ILE A 9 -8.13 -32.15 -20.63
N ALA A 10 -7.93 -33.10 -19.73
CA ALA A 10 -8.43 -33.03 -18.36
C ALA A 10 -7.68 -31.93 -17.61
N THR A 11 -8.21 -30.70 -17.64
CA THR A 11 -7.70 -29.60 -16.82
C THR A 11 -8.02 -29.89 -15.36
N VAL A 12 -6.97 -30.21 -14.60
CA VAL A 12 -7.00 -30.19 -13.14
C VAL A 12 -7.36 -28.77 -12.72
N LEU A 13 -8.59 -28.58 -12.26
CA LEU A 13 -9.06 -27.32 -11.70
C LEU A 13 -8.41 -27.16 -10.33
N SER A 14 -7.18 -26.64 -10.31
CA SER A 14 -6.50 -26.23 -9.09
C SER A 14 -7.32 -25.12 -8.45
N GLY A 15 -8.10 -25.47 -7.43
CA GLY A 15 -8.87 -24.50 -6.64
C GLY A 15 -7.91 -23.50 -6.01
N ILE A 16 -7.86 -22.29 -6.56
CA ILE A 16 -7.23 -21.16 -5.87
C ILE A 16 -8.11 -20.84 -4.65
N SER A 17 -7.67 -21.28 -3.47
CA SER A 17 -8.24 -20.80 -2.22
C SER A 17 -8.05 -19.30 -2.17
N LEU A 18 -9.14 -18.53 -2.28
CA LEU A 18 -9.11 -17.11 -1.98
C LEU A 18 -8.87 -16.98 -0.48
N THR A 19 -7.62 -16.79 -0.07
CA THR A 19 -7.34 -16.33 1.28
C THR A 19 -7.92 -14.92 1.37
N ALA A 20 -9.02 -14.79 2.09
CA ALA A 20 -9.59 -13.50 2.43
C ALA A 20 -8.57 -12.74 3.28
N TYR A 21 -7.76 -11.92 2.63
CA TYR A 21 -6.84 -11.00 3.31
C TYR A 21 -7.67 -9.85 3.87
N ALA A 22 -8.05 -9.96 5.15
CA ALA A 22 -8.40 -8.78 5.91
C ALA A 22 -7.10 -7.99 6.08
N ALA A 23 -7.06 -6.75 5.59
CA ALA A 23 -5.92 -5.85 5.75
C ALA A 23 -5.76 -5.53 7.25
N GLN A 24 -4.94 -6.35 7.92
CA GLN A 24 -4.56 -6.13 9.31
C GLN A 24 -3.67 -4.89 9.35
N PRO A 25 -3.88 -3.96 10.31
CA PRO A 25 -2.98 -2.83 10.50
C PRO A 25 -1.58 -3.40 10.82
N MET A 26 -0.66 -3.20 9.88
CA MET A 26 0.69 -3.77 9.88
C MET A 26 1.49 -3.17 11.05
N SER A 27 1.42 -3.83 12.20
CA SER A 27 2.27 -3.52 13.35
C SER A 27 3.65 -4.12 13.13
N ASN A 28 4.59 -3.27 12.72
CA ASN A 28 6.00 -3.34 13.09
C ASN A 28 6.76 -4.65 12.79
N LEU A 29 6.61 -5.27 11.61
CA LEU A 29 7.44 -6.46 11.28
C LEU A 29 7.73 -6.75 9.79
N ASP A 30 7.57 -5.78 8.87
CA ASP A 30 7.96 -5.99 7.44
C ASP A 30 8.83 -4.87 6.83
N SER A 31 9.44 -4.02 7.66
CA SER A 31 10.45 -3.05 7.19
C SER A 31 11.78 -3.71 6.78
N GLY A 32 11.90 -5.04 6.89
CA GLY A 32 13.09 -5.79 6.48
C GLY A 32 13.19 -6.01 4.95
N GLN A 33 12.06 -6.03 4.24
CA GLN A 33 12.04 -6.15 2.77
C GLN A 33 11.81 -4.82 2.07
N LEU A 34 11.09 -3.90 2.71
CA LEU A 34 10.77 -2.61 2.10
C LEU A 34 11.91 -1.62 2.34
N ARG A 35 12.56 -1.18 1.27
CA ARG A 35 13.67 -0.22 1.38
C ARG A 35 13.09 1.17 1.60
N PRO A 36 13.64 1.98 2.53
CA PRO A 36 13.24 3.38 2.64
C PRO A 36 13.49 4.06 1.31
N ALA A 37 12.42 4.53 0.70
CA ALA A 37 12.38 5.12 -0.64
C ALA A 37 12.47 6.64 -0.61
N GLY A 38 12.39 7.25 0.57
CA GLY A 38 12.50 8.69 0.78
C GLY A 38 11.62 9.17 1.94
N THR A 39 11.47 10.48 2.04
CA THR A 39 10.58 11.13 3.01
C THR A 39 9.64 12.06 2.25
N VAL A 40 8.36 12.00 2.57
CA VAL A 40 7.33 12.93 2.09
C VAL A 40 6.91 13.85 3.22
N SER A 41 6.50 15.07 2.88
CA SER A 41 6.02 16.06 3.84
C SER A 41 4.67 16.61 3.42
N ALA A 42 3.81 16.89 4.40
CA ALA A 42 2.52 17.53 4.19
C ALA A 42 2.35 18.69 5.17
N THR A 43 1.67 19.74 4.72
CA THR A 43 1.45 20.99 5.46
C THR A 43 0.06 21.51 5.15
N GLY A 44 -0.49 22.35 6.02
CA GLY A 44 -1.78 23.00 5.81
C GLY A 44 -2.94 22.01 5.91
N ALA A 45 -2.82 21.01 6.77
CA ALA A 45 -3.92 20.13 7.12
C ALA A 45 -4.70 20.71 8.31
N SER A 46 -6.02 20.56 8.29
CA SER A 46 -6.88 21.11 9.36
C SER A 46 -6.88 20.26 10.63
N ASN A 47 -6.46 19.00 10.53
CA ASN A 47 -6.43 18.03 11.63
C ASN A 47 -5.46 16.89 11.29
N LEU A 48 -5.21 16.00 12.26
CA LEU A 48 -4.29 14.88 12.06
C LEU A 48 -4.74 13.93 10.95
N SER A 49 -6.03 13.61 10.84
CA SER A 49 -6.52 12.70 9.80
C SER A 49 -6.37 13.29 8.39
N ASP A 50 -6.57 14.59 8.23
CA ASP A 50 -6.30 15.30 6.97
C ASP A 50 -4.81 15.30 6.63
N LEU A 51 -3.95 15.47 7.65
CA LEU A 51 -2.50 15.38 7.48
C LEU A 51 -2.07 13.96 7.06
N GLU A 52 -2.61 12.94 7.70
CA GLU A 52 -2.38 11.53 7.39
C GLU A 52 -2.82 11.22 5.96
N TYR A 53 -4.01 11.67 5.57
CA TYR A 53 -4.53 11.51 4.20
C TYR A 53 -3.56 12.13 3.18
N LYS A 54 -3.11 13.36 3.42
CA LYS A 54 -2.16 14.05 2.52
C LYS A 54 -0.79 13.37 2.46
N LEU A 55 -0.29 12.87 3.59
CA LEU A 55 0.97 12.10 3.63
C LEU A 55 0.82 10.77 2.88
N ALA A 56 -0.30 10.07 3.06
CA ALA A 56 -0.59 8.81 2.39
C ALA A 56 -0.75 9.01 0.88
N GLU A 57 -1.44 10.06 0.46
CA GLU A 57 -1.61 10.42 -0.96
C GLU A 57 -0.24 10.68 -1.60
N LYS A 58 0.59 11.53 -0.99
CA LYS A 58 1.97 11.77 -1.46
C LYS A 58 2.82 10.50 -1.47
N ALA A 59 2.69 9.64 -0.45
CA ALA A 59 3.40 8.37 -0.43
C ALA A 59 2.99 7.48 -1.61
N ARG A 60 1.69 7.41 -1.93
CA ARG A 60 1.17 6.66 -3.08
C ARG A 60 1.61 7.25 -4.42
N GLU A 61 1.62 8.58 -4.55
CA GLU A 61 2.15 9.28 -5.74
C GLU A 61 3.63 8.97 -5.96
N GLN A 62 4.41 8.89 -4.89
CA GLN A 62 5.80 8.47 -4.95
C GLN A 62 5.98 6.97 -5.22
N GLY A 63 4.88 6.19 -5.31
CA GLY A 63 4.89 4.75 -5.55
C GLY A 63 5.30 3.93 -4.33
N ALA A 64 5.11 4.45 -3.11
CA ALA A 64 5.38 3.74 -1.88
C ALA A 64 4.39 2.60 -1.66
N LYS A 65 4.88 1.47 -1.14
CA LYS A 65 4.08 0.34 -0.68
C LYS A 65 3.72 0.43 0.80
N GLY A 66 4.45 1.23 1.56
CA GLY A 66 4.17 1.56 2.96
C GLY A 66 4.71 2.93 3.32
N TYR A 67 4.20 3.52 4.40
CA TYR A 67 4.71 4.77 4.95
C TYR A 67 4.63 4.75 6.48
N VAL A 68 5.54 5.46 7.12
CA VAL A 68 5.59 5.64 8.58
C VAL A 68 5.69 7.12 8.87
N ILE A 69 4.77 7.65 9.66
CA ILE A 69 4.76 9.06 10.06
C ILE A 69 5.87 9.27 11.09
N ASN A 70 6.82 10.13 10.76
CA ASN A 70 7.97 10.42 11.62
C ASN A 70 7.67 11.61 12.55
N SER A 71 6.86 12.57 12.08
CA SER A 71 6.44 13.72 12.87
C SER A 71 5.10 14.24 12.35
N ALA A 72 4.20 14.60 13.26
CA ALA A 72 2.94 15.26 12.98
C ALA A 72 2.64 16.26 14.10
N GLY A 73 2.34 17.50 13.74
CA GLY A 73 2.04 18.55 14.72
C GLY A 73 1.67 19.87 14.08
N GLY A 74 1.11 20.78 14.88
CA GLY A 74 0.66 22.08 14.42
C GLY A 74 -0.43 22.63 15.34
N ASN A 75 -0.48 23.96 15.49
CA ASN A 75 -1.47 24.62 16.33
C ASN A 75 -2.75 24.91 15.53
N ASP A 76 -2.63 25.72 14.48
CA ASP A 76 -3.75 26.11 13.59
C ASP A 76 -3.73 25.38 12.24
N GLN A 77 -2.53 24.99 11.79
CA GLN A 77 -2.33 24.17 10.61
C GLN A 77 -1.37 23.03 10.95
N MET A 78 -1.84 21.82 10.70
CA MET A 78 -1.06 20.60 10.89
C MET A 78 -0.03 20.46 9.78
N PHE A 79 1.15 20.03 10.17
CA PHE A 79 2.26 19.67 9.31
C PHE A 79 2.92 18.39 9.81
N GLY A 80 3.60 17.70 8.91
CA GLY A 80 4.24 16.45 9.25
C GLY A 80 5.08 15.88 8.13
N THR A 81 5.85 14.87 8.50
CA THR A 81 6.72 14.12 7.61
C THR A 81 6.47 12.63 7.80
N ALA A 82 6.56 11.89 6.70
CA ALA A 82 6.47 10.44 6.70
C ALA A 82 7.60 9.85 5.87
N THR A 83 8.30 8.86 6.41
CA THR A 83 9.23 8.04 5.65
C THR A 83 8.43 7.04 4.83
N ILE A 84 8.74 6.96 3.54
CA ILE A 84 8.07 6.06 2.61
C ILE A 84 8.95 4.85 2.31
N TYR A 85 8.31 3.72 2.06
CA TYR A 85 8.96 2.44 1.83
C TYR A 85 8.40 1.81 0.54
N LYS A 86 9.26 1.19 -0.26
CA LYS A 86 8.91 0.53 -1.53
C LYS A 86 9.23 -0.95 -1.51
#